data_AF-A0A514CF70-F1
#
_entry.id   AF-A0A514CF70-F1
#
_cell.length_a   1.000
_cell.length_b   1.000
_cell.length_c   1.000
_cell.angle_alpha   90.00
_cell.angle_beta   90.00
_cell.angle_gamma   90.00
#
_symmetry.space_group_name_H-M   'P 1'
#
loop_
_entity.id
_entity.type
_entity.pdbx_description
1 polymer ?
#
loop_
_entity_poly.entity_id
_entity_poly.type
_entity_poly.pdbx_seq_one_letter_code
_entity_poly.pdbx_strand_id
1 'polypeptide(L)' 'MGYCGKYRIISEIIKSNDARVLNAVKSLLSIEEEVDFWEGLSAEDGQAIDEGLEQLDKGQYVSRESNKHKGLKMCLQ' A
#
# COMPACT_ATOMS: atom_id res chain seq x y z
N MET A 1 -27.67 4.14 28.43
CA MET A 1 -26.77 5.21 27.95
C MET A 1 -25.33 4.77 28.17
N GLY A 2 -24.60 4.33 27.14
CA GLY A 2 -23.31 3.63 27.34
C GLY A 2 -22.15 4.03 26.43
N TYR A 3 -22.29 5.08 25.61
CA TYR A 3 -21.31 5.40 24.57
C TYR A 3 -20.49 6.69 24.80
N CYS A 4 -20.90 7.56 25.74
CA CYS A 4 -20.28 8.88 25.96
C CYS A 4 -18.77 8.83 26.24
N GLY A 5 -18.33 7.92 27.12
CA GLY A 5 -16.91 7.84 27.51
C GLY A 5 -15.99 7.41 26.37
N LYS A 6 -16.44 6.47 25.53
CA LYS A 6 -15.65 5.95 24.40
C LYS A 6 -15.45 7.03 23.34
N TYR A 7 -16.49 7.81 23.02
CA TYR A 7 -16.40 8.90 22.06
C TYR A 7 -15.45 10.01 22.52
N ARG A 8 -15.46 10.35 23.81
CA ARG A 8 -14.55 11.36 24.37
C ARG A 8 -13.09 10.95 24.21
N ILE A 9 -12.75 9.70 24.50
CA ILE A 9 -11.38 9.20 24.36
C ILE A 9 -10.94 9.26 22.90
N ILE A 10 -11.78 8.77 21.97
CA ILE A 10 -11.49 8.81 20.53
C ILE A 10 -11.31 10.26 20.04
N SER A 11 -12.15 11.20 20.48
CA SER A 11 -12.05 12.59 20.04
C SER A 11 -10.77 13.28 20.50
N GLU A 12 -10.26 12.95 21.69
CA GLU A 12 -9.01 13.52 22.19
C GLU A 12 -7.78 12.90 21.49
N ILE A 13 -7.84 11.61 21.12
CA ILE A 13 -6.79 10.95 20.32
C ILE A 13 -6.70 11.60 18.93
N ILE A 14 -7.82 11.79 18.24
CA ILE A 14 -7.85 12.38 16.88
C ILE A 14 -7.34 13.82 16.86
N LYS A 15 -7.56 14.58 17.94
CA LYS A 15 -7.09 15.97 18.07
C LYS A 15 -5.62 16.07 18.50
N SER A 16 -4.98 14.97 18.90
CA SER A 16 -3.63 14.97 19.40
C SER A 16 -2.62 14.99 18.26
N ASN A 17 -1.62 15.89 18.35
CA ASN A 17 -0.43 15.90 17.49
C ASN A 17 0.83 15.41 18.25
N ASP A 18 0.70 14.95 19.50
CA ASP A 18 1.85 14.41 20.25
C ASP A 18 2.18 12.98 19.77
N ALA A 19 3.29 12.85 19.05
CA ALA A 19 3.76 11.60 18.48
C ALA A 19 3.95 10.48 19.52
N ARG A 20 4.30 10.82 20.77
CA ARG A 20 4.49 9.82 21.84
C ARG A 20 3.14 9.20 22.24
N VAL A 21 2.11 10.03 22.34
CA VAL A 21 0.74 9.58 22.65
C VAL A 21 0.21 8.71 21.51
N LEU A 22 0.37 9.16 20.27
CA LEU A 22 -0.09 8.40 19.10
C LEU A 22 0.62 7.06 18.97
N ASN A 23 1.95 7.00 19.20
CA ASN A 23 2.70 5.74 19.16
C ASN A 23 2.31 4.79 20.30
N ALA A 24 2.06 5.29 21.51
CA ALA A 24 1.55 4.47 22.60
C ALA A 24 0.16 3.88 22.30
N VAL A 25 -0.72 4.66 21.66
CA VAL A 25 -2.04 4.18 21.21
C VAL A 25 -1.91 3.13 20.10
N LYS A 26 -1.05 3.36 19.09
CA LYS A 26 -0.77 2.37 18.04
C LYS A 26 -0.30 1.03 18.63
N SER A 27 0.66 1.09 19.56
CA SER A 27 1.20 -0.08 20.25
C SER A 27 0.14 -0.79 21.11
N LEU A 28 -0.69 -0.03 21.85
CA LEU A 28 -1.76 -0.60 22.68
C LEU A 28 -2.82 -1.35 21.85
N LEU A 29 -3.12 -0.83 20.66
CA LEU A 29 -4.10 -1.41 19.75
C LEU A 29 -3.52 -2.54 18.89
N SER A 30 -2.25 -2.90 19.08
CA SER A 30 -1.52 -3.82 18.20
C SER A 30 -1.73 -3.48 16.73
N ILE A 31 -1.80 -2.17 16.41
CA ILE A 31 -1.68 -1.70 15.04
C ILE A 31 -0.19 -1.87 14.75
N GLU A 32 0.19 -3.10 14.42
CA GLU A 32 1.45 -3.38 13.76
C GLU A 32 1.50 -2.44 12.57
N GLU A 33 2.64 -1.77 12.39
CA GLU A 33 2.87 -1.06 11.14
C GLU A 33 2.64 -2.10 10.05
N GLU A 34 1.62 -1.90 9.20
CA GLU A 34 1.41 -2.74 8.03
C GLU A 34 2.79 -2.88 7.40
N VAL A 35 3.28 -4.12 7.34
CA VAL A 35 4.57 -4.45 6.73
C VAL A 35 4.62 -3.66 5.44
N ASP A 36 5.63 -2.79 5.32
CA ASP A 36 5.75 -1.90 4.17
C ASP A 36 5.54 -2.76 2.92
N PHE A 37 4.67 -2.32 2.00
CA PHE A 37 4.23 -3.14 0.88
C PHE A 37 5.43 -3.76 0.15
N TRP A 38 6.53 -3.01 0.08
CA TRP A 38 7.81 -3.42 -0.50
C TRP A 38 8.53 -4.53 0.28
N GLU A 39 8.43 -4.54 1.61
CA GLU A 39 8.96 -5.60 2.47
C GLU A 39 8.09 -6.87 2.46
N GLY A 40 6.85 -6.76 1.99
CA GLY A 40 5.92 -7.88 1.81
C GLY A 40 6.05 -8.61 0.47
N LEU A 41 6.91 -8.16 -0.45
CA LEU A 41 7.03 -8.77 -1.77
C LEU A 41 7.78 -10.10 -1.72
N SER A 42 7.34 -11.05 -2.55
CA SER A 42 8.13 -12.25 -2.81
C SER A 42 9.40 -11.87 -3.59
N ALA A 43 10.43 -12.72 -3.54
CA ALA A 43 11.66 -12.49 -4.30
C ALA A 43 11.40 -12.43 -5.81
N GLU A 44 10.42 -13.19 -6.30
CA GLU A 44 10.01 -13.20 -7.71
C GLU A 44 9.31 -11.90 -8.10
N ASP A 45 8.38 -11.41 -7.27
CA ASP A 45 7.68 -10.15 -7.53
C ASP A 45 8.63 -8.95 -7.47
N GLY A 46 9.56 -8.94 -6.50
CA GLY A 46 10.61 -7.93 -6.41
C GLY A 46 11.47 -7.90 -7.67
N GLN A 47 11.93 -9.07 -8.13
CA GLN A 47 12.71 -9.18 -9.35
C GLN A 47 11.94 -8.71 -10.59
N ALA A 48 10.66 -9.08 -10.73
CA ALA A 48 9.83 -8.65 -11.85
C ALA A 48 9.62 -7.13 -11.91
N ILE A 49 9.53 -6.48 -10.73
CA ILE A 49 9.43 -5.02 -10.62
C ILE A 49 10.76 -4.37 -11.01
N ASP A 50 11.90 -4.88 -10.53
CA ASP A 50 13.22 -4.38 -10.88
C ASP A 50 13.49 -4.47 -12.39
N GLU A 51 13.15 -5.60 -13.00
CA GLU A 51 13.22 -5.79 -14.46
C GLU A 51 12.30 -4.81 -15.21
N GLY A 52 11.11 -4.56 -14.67
CA GLY A 52 10.18 -3.57 -15.21
C GLY A 52 10.74 -2.15 -15.16
N LEU A 53 11.36 -1.75 -14.04
CA LEU A 53 12.01 -0.45 -13.89
C LEU A 53 13.18 -0.28 -14.88
N GLU A 54 14.01 -1.30 -15.05
CA GLU A 54 15.11 -1.26 -16.01
C GLU A 54 14.62 -1.12 -17.46
N GLN A 55 13.50 -1.75 -17.80
CA GLN A 55 12.84 -1.57 -19.11
C GLN A 55 12.32 -0.14 -19.28
N LEU A 56 11.73 0.45 -18.24
CA LEU A 56 11.26 1.84 -18.28
C LEU A 56 12.42 2.82 -18.54
N ASP A 57 13.55 2.64 -17.87
CA ASP A 57 14.76 3.46 -18.06
C ASP A 57 15.30 3.37 -19.50
N LYS A 58 15.14 2.20 -20.14
CA LYS A 58 15.51 1.97 -21.54
C LYS A 58 14.44 2.46 -22.54
N GLY A 59 13.36 3.08 -22.07
CA GLY A 59 12.23 3.51 -22.90
C GLY A 59 11.39 2.35 -23.45
N GLN A 60 11.56 1.15 -22.90
CA GLN A 60 10.85 -0.07 -23.30
C GLN A 60 9.57 -0.19 -22.50
N TYR A 61 8.53 0.50 -22.96
CA TYR A 61 7.20 0.39 -22.37
C TYR A 61 6.12 0.33 -23.41
N VAL A 62 4.99 -0.24 -23.02
CA VAL A 62 3.77 -0.27 -23.81
C VAL A 62 2.69 0.42 -23.01
N SER A 63 2.01 1.39 -23.64
CA SER A 63 0.90 2.06 -22.98
C SER A 63 -0.20 1.05 -22.65
N ARG A 64 -0.92 1.29 -21.55
CA ARG A 64 -2.01 0.41 -21.13
C ARG A 64 -3.07 0.23 -22.22
N GLU A 65 -3.35 1.27 -23.00
CA GLU A 65 -4.26 1.19 -24.15
C GLU A 65 -3.70 0.28 -25.26
N SER A 66 -2.41 0.38 -25.58
CA SER A 66 -1.77 -0.49 -26.58
C SER A 66 -1.73 -1.96 -26.15
N ASN A 67 -1.54 -2.24 -24.87
CA ASN A 67 -1.55 -3.61 -24.33
C ASN A 67 -2.93 -4.27 -24.38
N LYS A 68 -4.01 -3.53 -24.11
CA LYS A 68 -5.39 -4.04 -24.23
C LYS A 68 -5.72 -4.54 -25.64
N HIS A 69 -5.16 -3.89 -26.67
CA HIS A 69 -5.38 -4.26 -28.07
C HIS A 69 -4.51 -5.45 -28.52
N LYS A 70 -3.32 -5.62 -27.93
CA LYS A 70 -2.42 -6.76 -28.23
C LYS A 70 -2.91 -8.08 -27.63
N GLY A 71 -3.50 -8.05 -26.43
CA GLY A 71 -4.04 -9.24 -25.76
C GLY A 71 -5.20 -9.92 -26.52
N LEU A 72 -6.01 -9.16 -27.25
CA LEU A 72 -7.11 -9.70 -28.07
C LEU A 72 -6.62 -10.40 -29.34
N LYS A 73 -5.42 -10.09 -29.84
CA LYS A 73 -4.89 -10.67 -31.07
C LYS A 73 -4.39 -12.11 -30.89
N MET A 74 -4.01 -12.48 -29.67
CA MET A 74 -3.43 -13.79 -29.35
C MET A 74 -4.49 -14.87 -29.08
N CYS A 75 -5.75 -14.48 -28.83
CA CYS A 75 -6.88 -15.41 -28.65
C CYS A 75 -7.70 -15.64 -29.94
N LEU A 76 -7.28 -15.08 -31.08
CA LEU A 76 -7.99 -15.16 -32.36
C LEU A 76 -7.16 -15.83 -33.48
N GLN A 77 -6.16 -16.65 -33.13
CA GLN A 77 -5.46 -17.55 -34.06
C GLN A 77 -5.57 -18.98 -33.56
#